data_AF-A0A3B9JYG3-F1
#
_entry.id   AF-A0A3B9JYG3-F1
#
_cell.length_a   1.000
_cell.length_b   1.000
_cell.length_c   1.000
_cell.angle_alpha   90.00
_cell.angle_beta   90.00
_cell.angle_gamma   90.00
#
_symmetry.space_group_name_H-M   'P 1'
#
loop_
_entity.id
_entity.type
_entity.pdbx_description
1 polymer ?
#
loop_
_entity_poly.entity_id
_entity_poly.type
_entity_poly.pdbx_seq_one_letter_code
_entity_poly.pdbx_strand_id
1 'polypeptide(L)'
;FDHLIITSAPGERGLPAFELANSFSDEGLIVDEIVPDFWLAYEQAIRLGVSTDRPVFITGSLYLVGAVLERLQLENSNISDQDGQEVE
;
A
#
# COMPACT_ATOMS: atom_id res chain seq x y z
N PHE A 1 12.72 9.87 1.39
CA PHE A 1 11.99 8.98 2.30
C PHE A 1 13.02 8.05 2.93
N ASP A 2 12.91 7.76 4.23
CA ASP A 2 13.89 6.91 4.92
C ASP A 2 13.68 5.42 4.63
N HIS A 3 12.45 5.05 4.31
CA HIS A 3 12.08 3.73 3.82
C HIS A 3 11.23 3.86 2.57
N LEU A 4 11.46 2.98 1.60
CA LEU A 4 10.82 2.97 0.30
C LEU A 4 10.37 1.55 -0.05
N ILE A 5 9.05 1.35 -0.01
CA ILE A 5 8.39 0.11 -0.44
C ILE A 5 7.78 0.37 -1.83
N ILE A 6 8.13 -0.46 -2.81
CA ILE A 6 7.67 -0.32 -4.19
C ILE A 6 6.60 -1.37 -4.49
N THR A 7 5.51 -0.94 -5.13
CA THR A 7 4.39 -1.81 -5.51
C THR A 7 3.90 -1.53 -6.92
N SER A 8 3.06 -2.42 -7.45
CA SER A 8 2.40 -2.24 -8.73
C SER A 8 1.04 -1.58 -8.50
N ALA A 9 0.79 -0.43 -9.14
CA ALA A 9 -0.55 0.15 -9.13
C ALA A 9 -1.54 -0.79 -9.87
N PRO A 10 -2.77 -0.95 -9.37
CA PRO A 10 -3.75 -1.81 -10.02
C PRO A 10 -4.17 -1.28 -11.39
N GLY A 11 -4.48 -2.20 -12.29
CA GLY A 11 -4.93 -1.93 -13.67
C GLY A 11 -3.86 -2.22 -14.73
N GLU A 12 -4.30 -2.34 -15.99
CA GLU A 12 -3.46 -2.79 -17.12
C GLU A 12 -2.33 -1.82 -17.48
N ARG A 13 -2.42 -0.57 -17.04
CA ARG A 13 -1.41 0.48 -17.29
C ARG A 13 -0.42 0.63 -16.13
N GLY A 14 -0.52 -0.19 -15.09
CA GLY A 14 0.40 -0.18 -13.96
C GLY A 14 1.79 -0.66 -14.39
N LEU A 15 2.83 0.11 -14.05
CA LEU A 15 4.20 -0.34 -14.18
C LEU A 15 4.47 -1.47 -13.17
N PRO A 16 5.10 -2.60 -13.57
CA PRO A 16 5.48 -3.63 -12.62
C PRO A 16 6.43 -3.08 -11.54
N ALA A 17 6.18 -3.45 -10.28
CA ALA A 17 6.96 -2.98 -9.13
C ALA A 17 8.49 -3.16 -9.32
N PHE A 18 8.91 -4.29 -9.90
CA PHE A 18 10.31 -4.59 -10.16
C PHE A 18 10.95 -3.61 -11.16
N GLU A 19 10.22 -3.21 -12.21
CA GLU A 19 10.73 -2.27 -13.21
C GLU A 19 10.94 -0.87 -12.61
N LEU A 20 10.01 -0.43 -11.77
CA LEU A 20 10.14 0.83 -11.05
C LEU A 20 11.31 0.79 -10.05
N ALA A 21 11.44 -0.31 -9.31
CA ALA A 21 12.51 -0.49 -8.35
C ALA A 21 13.91 -0.49 -9.00
N ASN A 22 14.05 -1.09 -10.18
CA ASN A 22 15.29 -1.04 -10.94
C ASN A 22 15.62 0.40 -11.36
N SER A 23 14.62 1.12 -11.89
CA SER A 23 14.81 2.53 -12.30
C SER A 23 15.27 3.41 -11.13
N PHE A 24 14.70 3.22 -9.93
CA PHE A 24 15.13 3.92 -8.72
C PHE A 24 16.52 3.52 -8.27
N SER A 25 16.85 2.23 -8.33
CA SER A 25 18.18 1.73 -7.97
C SER A 25 19.26 2.28 -8.90
N ASP A 26 18.97 2.39 -10.20
CA ASP A 26 19.87 2.97 -11.22
C ASP A 26 20.13 4.46 -10.97
N GLU A 27 19.18 5.17 -10.36
CA GLU A 27 19.33 6.57 -9.92
C GLU A 27 20.01 6.69 -8.54
N GLY A 28 20.39 5.57 -7.91
CA GLY A 28 21.05 5.53 -6.60
C GLY A 28 20.11 5.64 -5.40
N LEU A 29 18.80 5.48 -5.61
CA LEU A 29 17.83 5.38 -4.52
C LEU A 29 17.87 3.97 -3.92
N ILE A 30 17.72 3.89 -2.60
CA ILE A 30 17.64 2.62 -1.88
C ILE A 30 16.17 2.20 -1.83
N VAL A 31 15.87 1.04 -2.39
CA VAL A 31 14.57 0.38 -2.30
C VAL A 31 14.66 -0.68 -1.20
N ASP A 32 13.90 -0.51 -0.11
CA ASP A 32 13.89 -1.45 1.01
C ASP A 32 13.16 -2.75 0.64
N GLU A 33 11.99 -2.63 0.00
CA GLU A 33 11.14 -3.77 -0.33
C GLU A 33 10.43 -3.59 -1.68
N ILE A 34 10.25 -4.70 -2.40
CA ILE A 34 9.47 -4.76 -3.65
C ILE A 34 8.32 -5.73 -3.42
N VAL A 35 7.10 -5.20 -3.34
CA VAL A 35 5.89 -5.96 -3.03
C VAL A 35 4.86 -5.70 -4.12
N PRO A 36 4.71 -6.61 -5.10
CA PRO A 36 3.84 -6.38 -6.26
C PRO A 36 2.36 -6.19 -5.94
N ASP A 37 1.86 -6.78 -4.85
CA ASP A 37 0.49 -6.60 -4.40
C ASP A 37 0.36 -5.30 -3.59
N PHE A 38 -0.50 -4.39 -4.06
CA PHE A 38 -0.61 -3.06 -3.46
C PHE A 38 -1.15 -3.09 -2.02
N TRP A 39 -2.01 -4.06 -1.70
CA TRP A 39 -2.63 -4.14 -0.39
C TRP A 39 -1.63 -4.69 0.63
N LEU A 40 -0.89 -5.74 0.27
CA LEU A 40 0.21 -6.25 1.07
C LEU A 40 1.30 -5.18 1.31
N ALA A 41 1.65 -4.40 0.27
CA ALA A 41 2.60 -3.30 0.39
C ALA A 41 2.09 -2.22 1.36
N TYR A 42 0.80 -1.89 1.30
CA TYR A 42 0.15 -0.98 2.24
C TYR A 42 0.23 -1.51 3.69
N GLU A 43 -0.16 -2.77 3.93
CA GLU A 43 -0.13 -3.38 5.26
C GLU A 43 1.29 -3.40 5.86
N GLN A 44 2.30 -3.69 5.03
CA GLN A 44 3.70 -3.63 5.44
C GLN A 44 4.13 -2.20 5.76
N ALA A 45 3.78 -1.22 4.92
CA ALA A 45 4.11 0.18 5.16
C ALA A 45 3.51 0.68 6.48
N ILE A 46 2.25 0.33 6.78
CA ILE A 46 1.59 0.65 8.05
C ILE A 46 2.32 -0.01 9.22
N ARG A 47 2.64 -1.30 9.14
CA ARG A 47 3.37 -2.03 10.19
C ARG A 47 4.72 -1.40 10.48
N LEU A 48 5.44 -0.97 9.44
CA LEU A 48 6.72 -0.27 9.53
C LEU A 48 6.56 1.13 10.12
N GLY A 49 5.55 1.88 9.68
CA GLY A 49 5.23 3.20 10.24
C GLY A 49 4.94 3.15 11.74
N VAL A 50 4.18 2.14 12.18
CA VAL A 50 3.89 1.90 13.61
C VAL A 50 5.16 1.52 14.37
N SER A 51 6.00 0.62 13.84
CA SER A 51 7.21 0.17 14.55
C SER A 51 8.31 1.23 14.62
N THR A 52 8.29 2.19 13.70
CA THR A 52 9.28 3.28 13.60
C THR A 52 8.76 4.64 14.10
N ASP A 53 7.50 4.72 14.52
CA ASP A 53 6.80 5.96 14.89
C ASP A 53 6.91 7.05 13.80
N ARG A 54 6.61 6.66 12.55
CA ARG A 54 6.74 7.52 11.36
C ARG A 54 5.47 7.53 10.51
N PRO A 55 5.15 8.68 9.87
CA PRO A 55 4.03 8.75 8.93
C PRO A 55 4.29 7.92 7.68
N VAL A 56 3.24 7.32 7.16
CA VAL A 56 3.24 6.55 5.90
C VAL A 56 2.65 7.40 4.79
N PHE A 57 3.35 7.47 3.66
CA PHE A 57 2.90 8.18 2.46
C PHE A 57 2.61 7.18 1.34
N ILE A 58 1.45 7.30 0.72
CA ILE A 58 1.04 6.50 -0.44
C ILE A 58 0.99 7.45 -1.64
N THR A 59 1.82 7.20 -2.65
CA THR A 59 2.02 8.16 -3.75
C THR A 59 2.43 7.48 -5.06
N GLY A 60 2.60 8.28 -6.11
CA GLY A 60 3.06 7.85 -7.44
C GLY A 60 1.95 7.55 -8.44
N SER A 61 0.73 7.24 -7.99
CA SER A 61 -0.39 6.93 -8.88
C SER A 61 -1.75 7.23 -8.24
N LEU A 62 -2.64 7.90 -8.99
CA LEU A 62 -4.04 8.07 -8.59
C LEU A 62 -4.80 6.73 -8.52
N TYR A 63 -4.42 5.75 -9.35
CA TYR A 63 -5.01 4.40 -9.31
C TYR A 63 -4.64 3.66 -8.03
N LEU A 64 -3.38 3.79 -7.59
CA LEU A 64 -2.94 3.21 -6.32
C LEU A 64 -3.68 3.82 -5.13
N VAL A 65 -3.73 5.16 -5.07
CA VAL A 65 -4.44 5.87 -3.99
C VAL A 65 -5.92 5.50 -3.98
N GLY A 66 -6.58 5.48 -5.14
CA GLY A 66 -7.98 5.08 -5.26
C GLY A 66 -8.23 3.66 -4.76
N ALA A 67 -7.39 2.70 -5.13
CA ALA A 67 -7.55 1.30 -4.73
C ALA A 67 -7.33 1.07 -3.23
N VAL A 68 -6.38 1.79 -2.62
CA VAL A 68 -6.20 1.76 -1.15
C VAL A 68 -7.42 2.35 -0.45
N LEU A 69 -7.95 3.48 -0.93
CA LEU A 69 -9.14 4.09 -0.36
C LEU A 69 -10.36 3.17 -0.45
N GLU A 70 -10.57 2.52 -1.60
CA GLU A 70 -11.64 1.53 -1.79
C GLU A 70 -11.52 0.38 -0.79
N ARG A 71 -10.32 -0.19 -0.62
CA ARG A 71 -10.10 -1.27 0.34
C ARG A 71 -10.37 -0.85 1.78
N LEU A 72 -9.90 0.33 2.19
CA LEU A 72 -10.18 0.87 3.52
C LEU A 72 -11.68 1.08 3.77
N GLN A 73 -12.42 1.53 2.76
CA GLN A 73 -13.88 1.68 2.85
C GLN A 73 -14.59 0.33 3.01
N LEU A 74 -14.12 -0.71 2.30
CA LEU A 74 -14.67 -2.07 2.42
C LEU A 74 -14.39 -2.68 3.79
N GLU A 75 -13.17 -2.53 4.33
CA GLU A 75 -12.84 -3.03 5.68
C GLU A 75 -13.68 -2.35 6.76
N ASN A 76 -13.87 -1.03 6.67
CA ASN A 76 -14.71 -0.29 7.62
C ASN A 76 -16.19 -0.69 7.53
N SER A 77 -16.69 -0.96 6.32
CA SER A 77 -18.06 -1.44 6.13
C SER A 77 -18.26 -2.83 6.75
N ASN A 78 -17.29 -3.74 6.55
CA ASN A 78 -17.35 -5.10 7.10
C ASN A 78 -17.27 -5.15 8.62
N ILE A 79 -16.61 -4.18 9.27
CA ILE A 79 -16.60 -4.03 10.73
C ILE A 79 -17.96 -3.58 11.23
N SER A 80 -18.63 -2.69 10.50
CA SER A 80 -19.95 -2.13 10.87
C SER A 80 -21.06 -3.19 10.84
N ASP A 81 -20.96 -4.21 9.98
CA ASP A 81 -21.94 -5.29 9.87
C ASP A 81 -21.81 -6.36 10.97
N GLN A 82 -20.66 -6.45 11.66
CA GLN A 82 -20.44 -7.45 12.72
C GLN A 82 -20.91 -7.00 14.11
N ASP A 83 -21.06 -5.69 14.33
CA ASP A 83 -21.62 -5.14 15.58
C ASP A 83 -23.16 -5.23 15.64
N GLY A 84 -23.81 -5.66 14.55
CA GLY A 84 -25.28 -5.73 14.42
C GLY A 84 -25.92 -7.09 14.73
N GLN A 85 -25.15 -8.12 15.10
CA GLN A 85 -25.70 -9.42 15.52
C GLN A 85 -25.69 -9.56 17.05
N GLU A 86 -26.53 -8.79 17.74
CA GLU A 86 -27.05 -9.22 19.03
C GLU A 86 -28.17 -10.24 18.80
N VAL A 87 -28.00 -11.39 19.44
CA VAL A 87 -28.86 -12.58 19.43
C VAL A 87 -30.27 -12.27 19.90
N GLU A 88 -31.27 -12.69 19.11
CA GLU A 88 -32.66 -12.87 19.56
C GLU A 88 -32.92 -14.36 19.87
#